data_AF-A0A538RHT0-F1
#
_entry.id   AF-A0A538RHT0-F1
#
_cell.length_a   1.000
_cell.length_b   1.000
_cell.length_c   1.000
_cell.angle_alpha   90.00
_cell.angle_beta   90.00
_cell.angle_gamma   90.00
#
_symmetry.space_group_name_H-M   'P 1'
#
loop_
_entity.id
_entity.type
_entity.pdbx_description
1 polymer ?
#
loop_
_entity_poly.entity_id
_entity_poly.type
_entity_poly.pdbx_seq_one_letter_code
_entity_poly.pdbx_strand_id
1 'polypeptide(L)'
;MHDSAEPEPHGVGRARALAMVAILLTCGGAAAELRYGELTRVINRNTGFAHMTRGVNMYTLIALRSCVGDADIPVLTQMLSDRDHVVQLAASGVLVDMGPAGRQALAGARAGTTDSGTRMLLDDALRDADAPQRRPLADYPLSGRERKSIRGCVSKKS
;
A
#
# COMPACT_ATOMS: atom_id res chain seq x y z
N MET A 1 25.69 -18.81 -66.54
CA MET A 1 26.72 -18.47 -65.52
C MET A 1 26.16 -17.31 -64.72
N HIS A 2 26.07 -17.47 -63.40
CA HIS A 2 25.39 -16.62 -62.40
C HIS A 2 23.85 -16.75 -62.44
N ASP A 3 23.10 -16.80 -61.34
CA ASP A 3 23.36 -16.36 -59.97
C ASP A 3 22.39 -17.07 -59.01
N SER A 4 22.87 -17.58 -57.86
CA SER A 4 22.05 -18.08 -56.76
C SER A 4 22.15 -17.08 -55.62
N ALA A 5 21.06 -16.40 -55.29
CA ALA A 5 20.94 -15.59 -54.08
C ALA A 5 20.01 -16.30 -53.09
N GLU A 6 20.56 -16.79 -51.99
CA GLU A 6 19.82 -17.07 -50.76
C GLU A 6 19.61 -15.78 -49.96
N PRO A 7 18.47 -15.59 -49.28
CA PRO A 7 18.36 -14.62 -48.20
C PRO A 7 18.47 -15.28 -46.82
N GLU A 8 19.39 -14.73 -46.03
CA GLU A 8 19.69 -15.00 -44.62
C GLU A 8 18.53 -14.71 -43.64
N PRO A 9 18.58 -15.26 -42.41
CA PRO A 9 17.48 -15.27 -41.45
C PRO A 9 17.55 -14.12 -40.42
N HIS A 10 16.43 -13.41 -40.22
CA HIS A 10 16.28 -12.46 -39.12
C HIS A 10 14.99 -12.73 -38.32
N GLY A 11 15.08 -13.62 -37.32
CA GLY A 11 13.93 -14.01 -36.48
C GLY A 11 14.17 -14.12 -34.97
N VAL A 12 15.34 -13.71 -34.44
CA VAL A 12 15.71 -14.03 -33.05
C VAL A 12 15.55 -12.85 -32.06
N GLY A 13 15.57 -11.59 -32.53
CA GLY A 13 15.55 -10.41 -31.65
C GLY A 13 14.19 -10.06 -31.04
N ARG A 14 13.10 -10.25 -31.79
CA ARG A 14 11.74 -9.83 -31.36
C ARG A 14 11.12 -10.76 -30.32
N ALA A 15 11.40 -12.06 -30.39
CA ALA A 15 10.87 -13.05 -29.45
C ALA A 15 11.46 -12.87 -28.02
N ARG A 16 12.72 -12.45 -27.92
CA ARG A 16 13.40 -12.25 -26.62
C ARG A 16 12.91 -11.01 -25.86
N ALA A 17 12.60 -9.92 -26.58
CA ALA A 17 12.07 -8.70 -25.97
C ALA A 17 10.65 -8.90 -25.41
N LEU A 18 9.80 -9.65 -26.14
CA LEU A 18 8.43 -9.96 -25.71
C LEU A 18 8.40 -10.90 -24.49
N ALA A 19 9.32 -11.87 -24.42
CA ALA A 19 9.43 -12.76 -23.26
C ALA A 19 9.86 -12.01 -21.98
N MET A 20 10.75 -11.03 -22.07
CA MET A 20 11.19 -10.23 -20.90
C MET A 20 10.09 -9.30 -20.36
N VAL A 21 9.25 -8.72 -21.22
CA VAL A 21 8.12 -7.88 -20.80
C VAL A 21 7.04 -8.71 -20.09
N ALA A 22 6.76 -9.92 -20.57
CA ALA A 22 5.78 -10.81 -19.94
C ALA A 22 6.23 -11.31 -18.55
N ILE A 23 7.52 -11.62 -18.36
CA ILE A 23 8.08 -12.09 -17.09
C ILE A 23 8.11 -10.97 -16.03
N LEU A 24 8.38 -9.72 -16.42
CA LEU A 24 8.35 -8.56 -15.52
C LEU A 24 6.94 -8.25 -15.01
N LEU A 25 5.90 -8.44 -15.82
CA LEU A 25 4.50 -8.29 -15.37
C LEU A 25 4.09 -9.36 -14.36
N THR A 26 4.55 -10.60 -14.51
CA THR A 26 4.16 -11.70 -13.60
C THR A 26 4.84 -11.65 -12.23
N CYS A 27 6.09 -11.20 -12.16
CA CYS A 27 6.80 -11.10 -10.88
C CYS A 27 6.37 -9.88 -10.04
N GLY A 28 6.01 -8.77 -10.68
CA GLY A 28 5.55 -7.56 -9.98
C GLY A 28 4.24 -7.76 -9.22
N GLY A 29 3.28 -8.49 -9.80
CA GLY A 29 2.00 -8.80 -9.16
C GLY A 29 2.14 -9.72 -7.94
N ALA A 30 2.97 -10.76 -8.03
CA ALA A 30 3.19 -11.69 -6.91
C ALA A 30 3.85 -11.02 -5.70
N ALA A 31 4.82 -10.11 -5.93
CA ALA A 31 5.44 -9.35 -4.85
C ALA A 31 4.44 -8.37 -4.19
N ALA A 32 3.59 -7.71 -4.99
CA ALA A 32 2.53 -6.83 -4.48
C ALA A 32 1.50 -7.58 -3.63
N GLU A 33 1.06 -8.77 -4.07
CA GLU A 33 0.14 -9.63 -3.30
C GLU A 33 0.73 -10.10 -1.97
N LEU A 34 2.00 -10.53 -1.97
CA LEU A 34 2.70 -10.91 -0.74
C LEU A 34 2.81 -9.73 0.22
N ARG A 35 3.11 -8.55 -0.31
CA ARG A 35 3.22 -7.32 0.47
C ARG A 35 1.88 -6.89 1.04
N TYR A 36 0.83 -6.92 0.24
CA TYR A 36 -0.55 -6.70 0.66
C TYR A 36 -0.93 -7.61 1.84
N GLY A 37 -0.70 -8.91 1.68
CA GLY A 37 -0.97 -9.89 2.73
C GLY A 37 -0.16 -9.66 4.01
N GLU A 38 1.09 -9.18 3.90
CA GLU A 38 1.89 -8.78 5.06
C GLU A 38 1.29 -7.58 5.79
N LEU A 39 0.96 -6.51 5.06
CA LEU A 39 0.38 -5.29 5.64
C LEU A 39 -0.98 -5.59 6.31
N THR A 40 -1.82 -6.40 5.68
CA THR A 40 -3.09 -6.86 6.28
C THR A 40 -2.84 -7.68 7.55
N ARG A 41 -1.82 -8.54 7.60
CA ARG A 41 -1.46 -9.24 8.85
C ARG A 41 -1.02 -8.26 9.95
N VAL A 42 -0.28 -7.21 9.62
CA VAL A 42 0.12 -6.17 10.60
C VAL A 42 -1.11 -5.46 11.13
N ILE A 43 -2.03 -5.05 10.26
CA ILE A 43 -3.30 -4.42 10.66
C ILE A 43 -4.05 -5.34 11.64
N ASN A 44 -4.30 -6.59 11.23
CA ASN A 44 -5.06 -7.57 12.01
C ASN A 44 -4.44 -7.85 13.39
N ARG A 45 -3.11 -7.89 13.49
CA ARG A 45 -2.39 -8.16 14.75
C ARG A 45 -2.43 -7.02 15.76
N ASN A 46 -2.73 -5.80 15.32
CA ASN A 46 -2.75 -4.60 16.15
C ASN A 46 -4.15 -4.00 16.30
N THR A 47 -5.14 -4.54 15.58
CA THR A 47 -6.53 -4.10 15.71
C THR A 47 -7.07 -4.46 17.09
N GLY A 48 -7.78 -3.52 17.72
CA GLY A 48 -8.48 -3.75 18.98
C GLY A 48 -9.94 -4.13 18.76
N PHE A 49 -10.55 -4.71 19.80
CA PHE A 49 -11.98 -4.95 19.86
C PHE A 49 -12.55 -4.17 21.05
N ALA A 50 -13.57 -3.36 20.80
CA ALA A 50 -14.37 -2.72 21.84
C ALA A 50 -15.83 -3.09 21.61
N HIS A 51 -16.50 -3.63 22.63
CA HIS A 51 -17.89 -4.11 22.53
C HIS A 51 -18.13 -5.01 21.30
N MET A 52 -17.23 -5.95 21.05
CA MET A 52 -17.24 -6.85 19.88
C MET A 52 -17.07 -6.16 18.52
N THR A 53 -16.91 -4.84 18.50
CA THR A 53 -16.63 -4.06 17.30
C THR A 53 -15.12 -3.98 17.09
N ARG A 54 -14.69 -4.42 15.91
CA ARG A 54 -13.30 -4.33 15.48
C ARG A 54 -13.04 -2.91 14.96
N GLY A 55 -11.99 -2.25 15.45
CA GLY A 55 -11.70 -0.87 15.08
C GLY A 55 -10.22 -0.53 15.01
N VAL A 56 -9.89 0.45 14.19
CA VAL A 56 -8.52 1.00 14.09
C VAL A 56 -8.21 1.76 15.38
N ASN A 57 -7.10 1.39 16.03
CA ASN A 57 -6.53 2.15 17.14
C ASN A 57 -5.19 2.76 16.72
N MET A 58 -4.61 3.60 17.57
CA MET A 58 -3.31 4.24 17.25
C MET A 58 -2.17 3.22 17.09
N TYR A 59 -2.22 2.08 17.78
CA TYR A 59 -1.20 1.04 17.63
C TYR A 59 -1.25 0.39 16.25
N THR A 60 -2.43 0.25 15.67
CA THR A 60 -2.61 -0.26 14.30
C THR A 60 -1.95 0.66 13.29
N LEU A 61 -2.20 1.97 13.39
CA LEU A 61 -1.61 2.96 12.50
C LEU A 61 -0.09 3.06 12.68
N ILE A 62 0.40 3.06 13.92
CA ILE A 62 1.84 3.13 14.21
C ILE A 62 2.55 1.85 13.74
N ALA A 63 1.95 0.67 13.93
CA ALA A 63 2.49 -0.60 13.43
C ALA A 63 2.64 -0.54 11.91
N LEU A 64 1.55 -0.20 11.21
CA LEU A 64 1.52 -0.13 9.75
C LEU A 64 2.48 0.93 9.23
N ARG A 65 2.49 2.14 9.80
CA ARG A 65 3.40 3.21 9.40
C ARG A 65 4.87 2.80 9.55
N SER A 66 5.21 2.05 10.60
CA SER A 66 6.58 1.58 10.86
C SER A 66 7.08 0.52 9.88
N CYS A 67 6.16 -0.07 9.12
CA CYS A 67 6.43 -1.08 8.11
C CYS A 67 6.64 -0.52 6.71
N VAL A 68 6.18 0.70 6.43
CA VAL A 68 6.01 1.19 5.06
C VAL A 68 6.90 2.37 4.74
N GLY A 69 7.28 2.48 3.46
CA GLY A 69 7.92 3.66 2.87
C GLY A 69 7.24 4.05 1.56
N ASP A 70 7.80 5.01 0.83
CA ASP A 70 7.19 5.54 -0.40
C ASP A 70 6.95 4.46 -1.48
N ALA A 71 7.78 3.43 -1.51
CA ALA A 71 7.60 2.28 -2.40
C ALA A 71 6.31 1.48 -2.13
N ASP A 72 5.73 1.61 -0.95
CA ASP A 72 4.48 0.95 -0.55
C ASP A 72 3.22 1.80 -0.84
N ILE A 73 3.36 3.03 -1.34
CA ILE A 73 2.21 3.88 -1.68
C ILE A 73 1.24 3.16 -2.65
N PRO A 74 1.68 2.46 -3.71
CA PRO A 74 0.77 1.74 -4.59
C PRO A 74 -0.04 0.64 -3.89
N VAL A 75 0.58 -0.15 -3.02
CA VAL A 75 -0.14 -1.22 -2.29
C VAL A 75 -1.08 -0.64 -1.23
N LEU A 76 -0.69 0.44 -0.54
CA LEU A 76 -1.59 1.16 0.36
C LEU A 76 -2.77 1.79 -0.40
N THR A 77 -2.54 2.27 -1.63
CA THR A 77 -3.61 2.80 -2.50
C THR A 77 -4.58 1.68 -2.90
N GLN A 78 -4.08 0.49 -3.22
CA GLN A 78 -4.92 -0.69 -3.48
C GLN A 78 -5.79 -1.04 -2.26
N MET A 79 -5.24 -0.96 -1.04
CA MET A 79 -5.96 -1.24 0.22
C MET A 79 -7.11 -0.26 0.51
N LEU A 80 -7.14 0.92 -0.13
CA LEU A 80 -8.27 1.86 0.00
C LEU A 80 -9.58 1.30 -0.57
N SER A 81 -9.50 0.27 -1.42
CA SER A 81 -10.66 -0.44 -1.97
C SER A 81 -10.85 -1.84 -1.37
N ASP A 82 -10.18 -2.16 -0.25
CA ASP A 82 -10.40 -3.42 0.48
C ASP A 82 -11.86 -3.50 0.97
N ARG A 83 -12.41 -4.71 1.07
CA ARG A 83 -13.75 -4.96 1.61
C ARG A 83 -13.81 -4.79 3.13
N ASP A 84 -12.69 -5.00 3.83
CA ASP A 84 -12.57 -4.76 5.27
C ASP A 84 -12.35 -3.26 5.51
N HIS A 85 -13.36 -2.63 6.11
CA HIS A 85 -13.32 -1.20 6.43
C HIS A 85 -12.15 -0.83 7.39
N VAL A 86 -11.70 -1.77 8.24
CA VAL A 86 -10.52 -1.54 9.11
C VAL A 86 -9.26 -1.41 8.26
N VAL A 87 -9.16 -2.18 7.18
CA VAL A 87 -8.04 -2.09 6.23
C VAL A 87 -8.05 -0.75 5.51
N GLN A 88 -9.23 -0.31 5.02
CA GLN A 88 -9.38 1.00 4.37
C GLN A 88 -8.96 2.15 5.29
N LEU A 89 -9.47 2.17 6.53
CA LEU A 89 -9.17 3.20 7.53
C LEU A 89 -7.68 3.23 7.93
N ALA A 90 -7.06 2.05 8.07
CA ALA A 90 -5.65 1.97 8.40
C ALA A 90 -4.78 2.49 7.25
N ALA A 91 -5.08 2.09 6.01
CA ALA A 91 -4.37 2.52 4.82
C ALA A 91 -4.52 4.03 4.60
N SER A 92 -5.73 4.58 4.72
CA SER A 92 -5.96 6.02 4.57
C SER A 92 -5.21 6.82 5.62
N GLY A 93 -5.32 6.46 6.90
CA GLY A 93 -4.63 7.15 7.99
C GLY A 93 -3.10 7.17 7.82
N VAL A 94 -2.51 6.06 7.37
CA VAL A 94 -1.07 5.98 7.10
C VAL A 94 -0.67 6.78 5.85
N LEU A 95 -1.44 6.74 4.77
CA LEU A 95 -1.18 7.57 3.59
C LEU A 95 -1.19 9.07 3.95
N VAL A 96 -2.09 9.51 4.84
CA VAL A 96 -2.02 10.91 5.30
C VAL A 96 -0.72 11.18 6.08
N ASP A 97 -0.27 10.25 6.91
CA ASP A 97 0.98 10.38 7.68
C ASP A 97 2.25 10.32 6.81
N MET A 98 2.16 9.77 5.59
CA MET A 98 3.23 9.79 4.59
C MET A 98 3.36 11.16 3.89
N GLY A 99 2.53 12.15 4.22
CA GLY A 99 2.70 13.53 3.77
C GLY A 99 2.25 13.75 2.32
N PRO A 100 2.94 14.61 1.54
CA PRO A 100 2.48 15.03 0.21
C PRO A 100 2.18 13.88 -0.77
N ALA A 101 3.07 12.88 -0.84
CA ALA A 101 2.91 11.76 -1.76
C ALA A 101 1.68 10.90 -1.42
N GLY A 102 1.47 10.61 -0.13
CA GLY A 102 0.29 9.87 0.32
C GLY A 102 -1.01 10.67 0.16
N ARG A 103 -0.99 11.99 0.38
CA ARG A 103 -2.14 12.87 0.06
C ARG A 103 -2.49 12.84 -1.42
N GLN A 104 -1.49 12.89 -2.30
CA GLN A 104 -1.71 12.78 -3.74
C GLN A 104 -2.34 11.44 -4.12
N ALA A 105 -1.90 10.34 -3.49
CA ALA A 105 -2.50 9.03 -3.68
C ALA A 105 -3.97 8.99 -3.24
N LEU A 106 -4.32 9.58 -2.08
CA LEU A 106 -5.70 9.69 -1.61
C LEU A 106 -6.57 10.51 -2.58
N ALA A 107 -6.06 11.65 -3.06
CA ALA A 107 -6.77 12.48 -4.03
C ALA A 107 -7.01 11.75 -5.37
N GLY A 108 -6.00 11.00 -5.85
CA GLY A 108 -6.12 10.16 -7.04
C GLY A 108 -7.15 9.04 -6.87
N ALA A 109 -7.09 8.30 -5.77
CA ALA A 109 -8.06 7.26 -5.45
C ALA A 109 -9.49 7.81 -5.33
N ARG A 110 -9.64 9.00 -4.73
CA ARG A 110 -10.92 9.70 -4.59
C ARG A 110 -11.51 10.07 -5.95
N ALA A 111 -10.68 10.56 -6.87
CA ALA A 111 -11.12 10.91 -8.22
C ALA A 111 -11.52 9.67 -9.04
N GLY A 112 -10.89 8.52 -8.79
CA GLY A 112 -11.12 7.27 -9.53
C GLY A 112 -12.21 6.36 -8.98
N THR A 113 -12.60 6.50 -7.71
CA THR A 113 -13.60 5.59 -7.10
C THR A 113 -15.04 5.97 -7.47
N THR A 114 -15.85 4.95 -7.75
CA THR A 114 -17.32 5.09 -7.90
C THR A 114 -18.05 4.79 -6.59
N ASP A 115 -17.44 4.05 -5.67
CA ASP A 115 -18.05 3.62 -4.40
C ASP A 115 -18.22 4.82 -3.44
N SER A 116 -19.45 5.03 -2.97
CA SER A 116 -19.79 6.18 -2.14
C SER A 116 -19.17 6.11 -0.74
N GLY A 117 -19.09 4.91 -0.15
CA GLY A 117 -18.48 4.71 1.16
C GLY A 117 -16.98 5.00 1.14
N THR A 118 -16.28 4.46 0.13
CA THR A 118 -14.86 4.73 -0.13
C THR A 118 -14.64 6.21 -0.41
N ARG A 119 -15.48 6.85 -1.24
CA ARG A 119 -15.36 8.29 -1.51
C ARG A 119 -15.47 9.13 -0.22
N MET A 120 -16.46 8.83 0.62
CA MET A 120 -16.66 9.51 1.90
C MET A 120 -15.45 9.32 2.84
N LEU A 121 -14.93 8.10 2.96
CA LEU A 121 -13.73 7.81 3.74
C LEU A 121 -12.51 8.61 3.25
N LEU A 122 -12.35 8.76 1.94
CA LEU A 122 -11.24 9.52 1.35
C LEU A 122 -11.41 11.02 1.54
N ASP A 123 -12.65 11.54 1.43
CA ASP A 123 -12.99 12.93 1.76
C ASP A 123 -12.65 13.25 3.22
N ASP A 124 -13.01 12.35 4.15
CA ASP A 124 -12.71 12.51 5.57
C ASP A 124 -11.21 12.46 5.84
N ALA A 125 -10.48 11.50 5.24
CA ALA A 125 -9.03 11.41 5.40
C ALA A 125 -8.30 12.66 4.88
N LEU A 126 -8.74 13.23 3.76
CA LEU A 126 -8.17 14.47 3.23
C LEU A 126 -8.48 15.67 4.13
N ARG A 127 -9.71 15.77 4.66
CA ARG A 127 -10.07 16.82 5.61
C ARG A 127 -9.23 16.75 6.90
N ASP A 128 -9.03 15.54 7.42
CA ASP A 128 -8.20 15.28 8.60
C ASP A 128 -6.70 15.52 8.32
N ALA A 129 -6.27 15.45 7.07
CA ALA A 129 -4.91 15.81 6.65
C ALA A 129 -4.62 17.29 6.86
N ASP A 130 -5.62 18.14 6.61
CA ASP A 130 -5.52 19.59 6.64
C ASP A 130 -5.93 20.18 8.00
N ALA A 131 -6.41 19.35 8.92
CA ALA A 131 -6.82 19.78 10.25
C ALA A 131 -5.61 20.36 11.04
N PRO A 132 -5.70 21.58 11.59
CA PRO A 132 -4.58 22.23 12.28
C PRO A 132 -4.14 21.48 13.55
N GLN A 133 -5.04 20.71 14.15
CA GLN A 133 -4.79 19.88 15.32
C GLN A 133 -4.19 18.50 14.97
N ARG A 134 -3.97 18.19 13.69
CA ARG A 134 -3.41 16.91 13.26
C ARG A 134 -2.03 16.72 13.90
N ARG A 135 -1.85 15.56 14.54
CA ARG A 135 -0.56 15.12 15.06
C ARG A 135 -0.01 13.98 14.19
N PRO A 136 1.23 14.08 13.67
CA PRO A 136 1.89 12.96 13.03
C PRO A 136 1.94 11.73 13.96
N LEU A 137 1.88 10.53 13.39
CA LEU A 137 1.92 9.27 14.15
C LEU A 137 3.25 9.12 14.91
N ALA A 138 4.33 9.69 14.38
CA ALA A 138 5.64 9.72 15.04
C ALA A 138 5.64 10.49 16.38
N ASP A 139 4.76 11.48 16.51
CA ASP A 139 4.65 12.35 17.68
C ASP A 139 3.66 11.81 18.73
N TYR A 140 3.09 10.62 18.49
CA TYR A 140 2.17 9.99 19.43
C TYR A 140 2.94 9.47 20.65
N PRO A 141 2.56 9.86 21.89
CA PRO A 141 3.33 9.56 23.08
C PRO A 141 3.10 8.11 23.53
N LEU A 142 4.00 7.21 23.12
CA LEU A 142 4.00 5.82 23.57
C LEU A 142 5.04 5.58 24.66
N SER A 143 4.60 4.94 25.75
CA SER A 143 5.46 4.35 26.78
C SER A 143 6.29 3.19 26.21
N GLY A 144 7.37 2.83 26.91
CA GLY A 144 8.21 1.70 26.52
C GLY A 144 7.45 0.36 26.50
N ARG A 145 6.44 0.18 27.36
CA ARG A 145 5.58 -1.02 27.36
C ARG A 145 4.70 -1.06 26.12
N GLU A 146 4.06 0.06 25.77
CA GLU A 146 3.19 0.14 24.59
C GLU A 146 3.98 -0.12 23.31
N ARG A 147 5.17 0.50 23.16
CA ARG A 147 6.05 0.25 22.01
C ARG A 147 6.40 -1.24 21.85
N LYS A 148 6.65 -1.97 22.94
CA LYS A 148 6.95 -3.41 22.92
C LYS A 148 5.73 -4.27 22.57
N SER A 149 4.51 -3.77 22.78
CA SER A 149 3.28 -4.50 22.45
C SER A 149 2.88 -4.38 20.97
N ILE A 150 3.42 -3.40 20.25
CA ILE A 150 3.15 -3.17 18.83
C ILE A 150 3.79 -4.29 18.00
N ARG A 151 2.96 -4.98 17.20
CA ARG A 151 3.35 -6.12 16.38
C ARG A 151 3.57 -5.67 14.92
N GLY A 152 4.75 -5.13 14.64
CA GLY A 152 5.13 -4.69 13.29
C GLY A 152 5.43 -5.82 12.30
N CYS A 153 6.04 -5.47 11.17
CA CYS A 153 6.46 -6.39 10.13
C CYS A 153 7.59 -7.30 10.61
N VAL A 154 7.65 -8.50 10.05
CA VAL A 154 8.63 -9.54 10.44
C VAL A 154 10.06 -9.12 10.02
N SER A 155 10.16 -8.21 9.05
CA SER A 155 11.41 -7.68 8.53
C SER A 155 11.74 -6.32 9.15
N LYS A 156 12.21 -6.31 10.39
CA LYS A 156 13.15 -5.28 10.88
C LYS A 156 14.36 -5.98 11.48
N LYS A 157 15.19 -6.53 10.60
CA LYS A 157 16.62 -6.75 10.86
C LYS A 157 17.38 -5.96 9.81
N SER A 158 17.76 -4.74 10.17
CA SER A 158 19.02 -4.15 9.72
C SER A 158 19.91 -4.07 10.94
#